data_AF-A0A1I2RTY2-F1
#
_entry.id   AF-A0A1I2RTY2-F1
#
_cell.length_a   1.000
_cell.length_b   1.000
_cell.length_c   1.000
_cell.angle_alpha   90.00
_cell.angle_beta   90.00
_cell.angle_gamma   90.00
#
_symmetry.space_group_name_H-M   'P 1'
#
loop_
_entity.id
_entity.type
_entity.pdbx_description
1 polymer ?
#
loop_
_entity_poly.entity_id
_entity_poly.type
_entity_poly.pdbx_seq_one_letter_code
_entity_poly.pdbx_strand_id
1 'polypeptide(L)' 'MCVMNCPFGVLKPDTAARSRIIKCDFCKDSGSEPSCVKACPKKAIWIEEVQS' A
#
# COMPACT_ATOMS: atom_id res chain seq x y z
N MET A 1 -15.01 -4.61 -12.46
CA MET A 1 -15.12 -4.14 -11.07
C MET A 1 -13.76 -4.36 -10.38
N CYS A 2 -12.97 -3.31 -10.10
CA CYS A 2 -11.57 -3.46 -9.66
C CYS A 2 -11.41 -4.18 -8.31
N VAL A 3 -12.31 -3.93 -7.35
CA VAL A 3 -12.27 -4.53 -6.00
C VAL A 3 -12.29 -6.05 -6.04
N MET A 4 -13.15 -6.66 -6.88
CA MET A 4 -13.25 -8.12 -7.01
C MET A 4 -12.15 -8.74 -7.87
N ASN A 5 -11.49 -7.96 -8.71
CA ASN A 5 -10.48 -8.46 -9.64
C ASN A 5 -9.10 -8.60 -8.99
N CYS A 6 -8.85 -7.98 -7.83
CA CYS A 6 -7.58 -8.13 -7.13
C CYS A 6 -7.52 -9.53 -6.47
N PRO A 7 -6.61 -10.43 -6.91
CA PRO A 7 -6.55 -11.80 -6.38
C PRO A 7 -6.16 -11.86 -4.90
N PHE A 8 -5.54 -10.81 -4.39
CA PHE A 8 -5.09 -10.70 -3.00
C PHE A 8 -6.09 -9.96 -2.10
N GLY A 9 -7.20 -9.43 -2.65
CA GLY A 9 -8.25 -8.76 -1.87
C GLY A 9 -7.82 -7.47 -1.16
N VAL A 10 -6.75 -6.82 -1.63
CA VAL A 10 -6.14 -5.63 -0.98
C VAL A 10 -6.99 -4.36 -1.16
N LEU A 11 -7.72 -4.24 -2.27
CA LEU A 11 -8.53 -3.05 -2.54
C LEU A 11 -9.77 -3.04 -1.66
N LYS A 12 -9.99 -1.94 -0.93
CA LYS A 12 -11.19 -1.74 -0.12
C LYS A 12 -11.91 -0.44 -0.51
N PRO A 13 -13.25 -0.42 -0.54
CA PRO A 13 -13.96 0.85 -0.67
C PRO A 13 -13.78 1.70 0.59
N ASP A 14 -13.88 3.01 0.44
CA ASP A 14 -13.95 3.93 1.57
C ASP A 14 -15.17 3.64 2.46
N THR A 15 -15.07 3.99 3.74
CA THR A 15 -16.12 3.71 4.72
C THR A 15 -17.25 4.72 4.73
N ALA A 16 -17.07 5.90 4.10
CA ALA A 16 -18.02 6.99 4.16
C ALA A 16 -19.14 6.84 3.12
N ALA A 17 -18.78 6.74 1.84
CA ALA A 17 -19.70 6.67 0.72
C ALA A 17 -19.51 5.41 -0.14
N ARG A 18 -18.45 4.63 0.10
CA ARG A 18 -18.07 3.45 -0.71
C ARG A 18 -17.95 3.77 -2.21
N SER A 19 -17.54 5.00 -2.54
CA SER A 19 -17.44 5.51 -3.91
C SER A 19 -15.99 5.59 -4.40
N ARG A 20 -15.01 5.49 -3.48
CA ARG A 20 -13.57 5.53 -3.78
C ARG A 20 -12.90 4.27 -3.25
N ILE A 21 -11.88 3.81 -3.96
CA ILE A 21 -11.04 2.70 -3.50
C ILE A 21 -9.86 3.24 -2.70
N ILE A 22 -9.49 2.52 -1.66
CA ILE A 22 -8.33 2.78 -0.81
C ILE A 22 -7.42 1.55 -0.90
N LYS A 23 -6.12 1.82 -1.06
CA LYS A 23 -5.04 0.83 -1.03
C LYS A 23 -3.75 1.50 -0.57
N CYS A 24 -2.73 0.71 -0.24
CA CYS A 24 -1.38 1.22 -0.05
C CYS A 24 -0.92 1.98 -1.32
N ASP A 25 -0.40 3.18 -1.12
CA ASP A 25 0.12 4.07 -2.16
C ASP A 25 1.65 4.13 -2.17
N PHE A 26 2.29 3.26 -1.38
CA PHE A 26 3.74 3.21 -1.17
C PHE A 26 4.32 4.52 -0.61
N CYS A 27 3.51 5.27 0.15
CA CYS A 27 3.92 6.55 0.74
C CYS A 27 4.46 7.56 -0.30
N LYS A 28 3.94 7.53 -1.54
CA LYS A 28 4.41 8.32 -2.69
C LYS A 28 4.56 9.83 -2.42
N ASP A 29 3.74 10.40 -1.53
CA ASP A 29 3.71 11.84 -1.26
C ASP A 29 4.64 12.23 -0.08
N SER A 30 5.26 11.26 0.59
CA SER A 30 6.13 11.49 1.76
C SER A 30 7.59 11.83 1.41
N GLY A 31 7.98 11.64 0.15
CA GLY A 31 9.33 11.94 -0.36
C GLY A 31 10.48 11.21 0.34
N SER A 32 10.18 10.20 1.16
CA SER A 32 11.15 9.45 1.96
C SER A 32 10.77 7.97 2.00
N GLU A 33 11.59 7.16 2.67
CA GLU A 33 11.31 5.74 2.88
C GLU A 33 9.88 5.53 3.45
N PRO A 34 9.09 4.58 2.93
CA PRO A 34 7.75 4.28 3.42
C PRO A 34 7.68 4.14 4.94
N SER A 35 6.66 4.74 5.53
CA SER A 35 6.56 4.85 6.99
C SER A 35 6.54 3.50 7.71
N CYS A 36 5.99 2.45 7.08
CA CYS A 36 5.99 1.10 7.64
C CYS A 36 7.39 0.47 7.72
N VAL A 37 8.27 0.77 6.76
CA VAL A 37 9.67 0.33 6.75
C VAL A 37 10.44 1.07 7.85
N LYS A 38 10.36 2.41 7.83
CA LYS A 38 11.02 3.28 8.83
C LYS A 38 10.62 2.94 10.26
N ALA A 39 9.35 2.61 10.49
CA ALA A 39 8.83 2.30 11.82
C ALA A 39 9.24 0.91 12.33
N CYS A 40 9.69 -0.02 11.49
CA CYS A 40 9.93 -1.40 11.89
C CYS A 40 11.25 -1.55 12.68
N PRO A 41 11.23 -1.70 14.02
CA PRO A 41 12.45 -1.71 14.82
C PRO A 41 13.29 -2.98 14.60
N LYS A 42 12.65 -4.06 14.16
CA LYS A 42 13.29 -5.35 13.88
C LYS A 42 13.86 -5.44 12.48
N LYS A 43 13.65 -4.42 11.63
CA LYS A 43 14.08 -4.42 10.22
C LYS A 43 13.57 -5.63 9.45
N ALA A 44 12.34 -6.07 9.74
CA ALA A 44 11.70 -7.20 9.08
C ALA A 44 11.14 -6.83 7.69
N ILE A 45 11.06 -5.53 7.38
CA ILE A 45 10.57 -4.98 6.12
C ILE A 45 11.71 -4.15 5.53
N TRP A 46 12.01 -4.35 4.26
CA TRP A 46 12.99 -3.58 3.50
C TRP A 46 12.51 -3.39 2.06
N ILE A 47 13.19 -2.52 1.31
CA ILE A 47 12.91 -2.24 -0.10
C ILE A 47 14.12 -2.61 -0.93
N GLU A 48 13.87 -3.19 -2.08
CA GLU A 48 14.88 -3.52 -3.08
C GLU A 48 14.28 -3.28 -4.47
N GLU A 49 15.09 -2.78 -5.40
CA GLU A 49 14.68 -2.58 -6.78
C GLU A 49 14.53 -3.92 -7.50
N VAL A 50 13.42 -4.11 -8.21
CA VAL A 50 13.19 -5.32 -8.98
C VAL A 50 13.83 -5.16 -10.35
N GLN A 51 14.81 -6.02 -10.66
CA GLN A 51 15.36 -6.10 -12.01
C GLN A 51 14.26 -6.56 -12.98
N SER A 52 13.97 -5.74 -13.97
CA SER A 52 12.97 -6.03 -15.02
C SER A 52 13.59 -6.76 -16.20
#